data_AF-A0A2P7U0T9-F1
#
_entry.id   AF-A0A2P7U0T9-F1
#
_cell.length_a   1.000
_cell.length_b   1.000
_cell.length_c   1.000
_cell.angle_alpha   90.00
_cell.angle_beta   90.00
_cell.angle_gamma   90.00
#
_symmetry.space_group_name_H-M   'P 1'
#
loop_
_entity.id
_entity.type
_entity.pdbx_description
1 polymer ?
#
loop_
_entity_poly.entity_id
_entity_poly.type
_entity_poly.pdbx_seq_one_letter_code
_entity_poly.pdbx_strand_id
1 'polypeptide(L)'
;MAVDLVRQQGGVGNLINRLQQGGLGDALGSWVSVSQDNAPVSGNKLQKALGSGVVSQVAQKFGIDSRQASDLLAQILPNLVDGATPNGNPQEADGFGLDDIASLVLKNFIK
;
A
#
# COMPACT_ATOMS: atom_id res chain seq x y z
N MET A 1 -5.63 -26.37 -6.21
CA MET A 1 -4.78 -25.84 -5.13
C MET A 1 -3.54 -25.21 -5.75
N ALA A 2 -3.69 -23.96 -6.21
CA ALA A 2 -2.67 -23.14 -6.88
C ALA A 2 -3.13 -21.66 -6.86
N VAL A 3 -4.45 -21.46 -6.92
CA VAL A 3 -5.15 -20.19 -6.64
C VAL A 3 -4.86 -19.62 -5.25
N ASP A 4 -4.58 -20.47 -4.25
CA ASP A 4 -4.25 -20.02 -2.89
C ASP A 4 -2.82 -19.45 -2.77
N LEU A 5 -1.90 -19.93 -3.61
CA LEU A 5 -0.51 -19.44 -3.64
C LEU A 5 -0.37 -18.08 -4.34
N VAL A 6 -1.30 -17.75 -5.24
CA VAL A 6 -1.37 -16.40 -5.85
C VAL A 6 -1.91 -15.36 -4.87
N ARG A 7 -2.70 -15.76 -3.86
CA ARG A 7 -3.11 -14.90 -2.74
C ARG A 7 -2.00 -14.70 -1.71
N GLN A 8 -0.99 -15.58 -1.70
CA GLN A 8 0.02 -15.65 -0.64
C GLN A 8 1.32 -14.89 -0.92
N GLN A 9 1.53 -14.28 -2.10
CA GLN A 9 2.76 -13.57 -2.39
C GLN A 9 2.52 -12.17 -2.94
N GLY A 10 2.31 -11.22 -2.01
CA GLY A 10 2.71 -9.83 -2.25
C GLY A 10 1.62 -8.85 -2.68
N GLY A 11 0.35 -9.09 -2.33
CA GLY A 11 -0.68 -8.05 -2.42
C GLY A 11 -0.43 -6.85 -1.49
N VAL A 12 -1.19 -5.78 -1.68
CA VAL A 12 -1.12 -4.56 -0.85
C VAL A 12 -1.33 -4.90 0.64
N GLY A 13 -2.10 -5.93 0.96
CA GLY A 13 -2.27 -6.45 2.32
C GLY A 13 -0.97 -6.87 3.03
N ASN A 14 0.01 -7.46 2.35
CA ASN A 14 1.31 -7.79 2.98
C ASN A 14 2.15 -6.53 3.25
N LEU A 15 2.01 -5.48 2.43
CA LEU A 15 2.63 -4.19 2.71
C LEU A 15 1.96 -3.54 3.93
N ILE A 16 0.62 -3.56 3.99
CA ILE A 16 -0.17 -3.07 5.14
C ILE A 16 0.24 -3.79 6.42
N ASN A 17 0.38 -5.12 6.37
CA ASN A 17 0.79 -5.91 7.53
C ASN A 17 2.19 -5.50 8.04
N ARG A 18 3.15 -5.32 7.13
CA ARG A 18 4.51 -4.85 7.47
C ARG A 18 4.51 -3.43 8.05
N LEU A 19 3.69 -2.56 7.50
CA LEU A 19 3.51 -1.19 7.99
C LEU A 19 2.92 -1.18 9.41
N GLN A 20 1.89 -1.99 9.68
CA GLN A 20 1.35 -2.19 11.02
C GLN A 20 2.41 -2.72 11.98
N GLN A 21 3.12 -3.79 11.60
CA GLN A 21 4.21 -4.38 12.41
C GLN A 21 5.35 -3.39 12.65
N GLY A 22 5.60 -2.49 11.71
CA GLY A 22 6.60 -1.43 11.80
C GLY A 22 6.18 -0.22 12.64
N GLY A 23 5.03 -0.26 13.31
CA GLY A 23 4.53 0.84 14.13
C GLY A 23 3.94 2.00 13.33
N LEU A 24 3.60 1.79 12.06
CA LEU A 24 2.89 2.75 11.20
C LEU A 24 1.38 2.47 11.14
N GLY A 25 0.84 1.70 12.09
CA GLY A 25 -0.59 1.39 12.16
C GLY A 25 -1.50 2.62 12.21
N ASP A 26 -1.14 3.65 12.99
CA ASP A 26 -1.88 4.92 13.05
C ASP A 26 -1.88 5.67 11.71
N ALA A 27 -0.74 5.72 11.03
CA ALA A 27 -0.63 6.38 9.73
C ALA A 27 -1.46 5.63 8.68
N LEU A 28 -1.36 4.30 8.68
CA LEU A 28 -2.21 3.42 7.88
C LEU A 28 -3.70 3.65 8.16
N GLY A 29 -4.08 3.78 9.43
CA GLY A 29 -5.46 4.06 9.82
C GLY A 29 -5.97 5.35 9.19
N SER A 30 -5.14 6.39 9.13
CA SER A 30 -5.49 7.63 8.41
C SER A 30 -5.57 7.43 6.90
N TRP A 31 -4.66 6.65 6.30
CA TRP A 31 -4.70 6.37 4.86
C TRP A 31 -5.90 5.56 4.43
N VAL A 32 -6.38 4.71 5.33
CA VAL A 32 -7.56 3.91 5.09
C VAL A 32 -8.83 4.70 5.43
N SER A 33 -8.73 5.81 6.16
CA SER A 33 -9.91 6.55 6.57
C SER A 33 -10.43 7.43 5.44
N VAL A 34 -11.62 7.13 4.95
CA VAL A 34 -12.36 7.96 3.94
C VAL A 34 -12.71 9.37 4.42
N SER A 35 -12.57 9.63 5.73
CA SER A 35 -12.93 10.89 6.38
C SER A 35 -11.71 11.65 6.90
N GLN A 36 -10.49 11.12 6.77
CA GLN A 36 -9.27 11.74 7.27
C GLN A 36 -8.25 11.92 6.15
N ASP A 37 -7.48 13.01 6.20
CA ASP A 37 -6.38 13.21 5.28
C ASP A 37 -5.25 12.19 5.50
N ASN A 38 -4.58 11.86 4.40
CA ASN A 38 -3.44 10.96 4.36
C ASN A 38 -2.30 11.47 5.25
N ALA A 39 -2.06 10.82 6.38
CA ALA A 39 -1.01 11.23 7.32
C ALA A 39 0.39 11.15 6.65
N PRO A 40 1.20 12.22 6.69
CA PRO A 40 2.54 12.19 6.11
C PRO A 40 3.44 11.24 6.90
N VAL A 41 4.25 10.46 6.19
CA VAL A 41 5.23 9.55 6.78
C VAL A 41 6.62 9.86 6.23
N SER A 42 7.65 9.75 7.05
CA SER A 42 9.04 9.91 6.59
C SER A 42 9.55 8.62 5.95
N GLY A 43 10.35 8.72 4.88
CA GLY A 43 10.96 7.56 4.24
C GLY A 43 11.75 6.67 5.21
N ASN A 44 12.39 7.27 6.22
CA ASN A 44 13.11 6.51 7.25
C ASN A 44 12.19 5.64 8.13
N LYS A 45 10.95 6.09 8.42
CA LYS A 45 9.96 5.28 9.15
C LYS A 45 9.43 4.16 8.26
N LEU A 46 9.17 4.45 6.98
CA LEU A 46 8.75 3.44 6.01
C LEU A 46 9.80 2.37 5.79
N GLN A 47 11.07 2.74 5.65
CA GLN A 47 12.16 1.79 5.49
C GLN A 47 12.27 0.86 6.72
N LYS A 48 12.06 1.38 7.93
CA LYS A 48 12.02 0.57 9.14
C LYS A 48 10.84 -0.42 9.15
N ALA A 49 9.68 0.02 8.67
CA ALA A 49 8.46 -0.78 8.69
C ALA A 49 8.40 -1.84 7.57
N LEU A 50 8.69 -1.43 6.33
CA LEU A 50 8.68 -2.31 5.15
C LEU A 50 9.92 -3.20 5.07
N GLY A 51 11.00 -2.79 5.74
CA GLY A 51 12.31 -3.42 5.69
C GLY A 51 13.11 -3.03 4.44
N SER A 52 14.43 -3.21 4.53
CA SER A 52 15.38 -2.87 3.47
C SER A 52 15.11 -3.61 2.15
N GLY A 53 14.50 -4.80 2.20
CA GLY A 53 14.20 -5.60 1.01
C GLY A 53 13.20 -4.92 0.06
N VAL A 54 12.10 -4.37 0.58
CA VAL A 54 11.08 -3.69 -0.23
C VAL A 54 11.65 -2.38 -0.80
N VAL A 55 12.35 -1.62 0.04
CA VAL A 55 12.98 -0.37 -0.39
C VAL A 55 14.05 -0.63 -1.46
N SER A 56 14.82 -1.72 -1.34
CA SER A 56 15.82 -2.12 -2.33
C SER A 56 15.18 -2.52 -3.68
N GLN A 57 14.04 -3.20 -3.66
CA GLN A 57 13.33 -3.55 -4.90
C GLN A 57 12.85 -2.31 -5.66
N VAL A 58 12.34 -1.31 -4.92
CA VAL A 58 11.93 -0.03 -5.51
C VAL A 58 13.16 0.73 -6.02
N ALA A 59 14.21 0.84 -5.21
CA ALA A 59 15.49 1.42 -5.60
C ALA A 59 16.02 0.83 -6.92
N GLN A 60 16.05 -0.50 -7.04
CA GLN A 60 16.50 -1.19 -8.25
C GLN A 60 15.57 -0.99 -9.45
N LYS A 61 14.25 -0.96 -9.24
CA LYS A 61 13.27 -0.72 -10.31
C LYS A 61 13.41 0.67 -10.91
N PHE A 62 13.66 1.67 -10.09
CA PHE A 62 13.74 3.07 -10.51
C PHE A 62 15.18 3.53 -10.76
N GLY A 63 16.19 2.71 -10.48
CA GLY A 63 17.60 3.07 -10.62
C GLY A 63 18.05 4.16 -9.65
N ILE A 64 17.48 4.19 -8.45
CA ILE A 64 17.71 5.22 -7.41
C ILE A 64 18.28 4.60 -6.14
N ASP A 65 18.81 5.42 -5.23
CA ASP A 65 19.31 4.96 -3.93
C ASP A 65 18.18 4.58 -2.97
N SER A 66 18.47 3.72 -1.98
CA SER A 66 17.47 3.29 -0.98
C SER A 66 16.82 4.46 -0.22
N ARG A 67 17.60 5.52 0.06
CA ARG A 67 17.06 6.72 0.72
C ARG A 67 16.03 7.42 -0.18
N GLN A 68 16.33 7.60 -1.46
CA GLN A 68 15.41 8.19 -2.43
C GLN A 68 14.18 7.30 -2.64
N ALA A 69 14.36 5.98 -2.72
CA ALA A 69 13.26 5.03 -2.81
C ALA A 69 12.34 5.09 -1.59
N SER A 70 12.90 5.22 -0.38
CA SER A 70 12.11 5.36 0.84
C SER A 70 11.32 6.67 0.87
N ASP A 71 11.88 7.75 0.36
CA ASP A 71 11.24 9.07 0.30
C ASP A 71 10.13 9.11 -0.75
N LEU A 72 10.36 8.48 -1.90
CA LEU A 72 9.36 8.29 -2.94
C LEU A 72 8.20 7.44 -2.43
N LEU A 73 8.50 6.33 -1.74
CA LEU A 73 7.49 5.52 -1.08
C LEU A 73 6.67 6.34 -0.09
N ALA A 74 7.30 7.20 0.72
CA ALA A 74 6.61 8.09 1.66
C ALA A 74 5.57 9.01 1.02
N GLN A 75 5.79 9.43 -0.21
CA GLN A 75 4.89 10.33 -0.91
C GLN A 75 3.74 9.59 -1.60
N ILE A 76 3.99 8.37 -2.08
CA ILE A 76 3.03 7.65 -2.94
C ILE A 76 2.19 6.62 -2.16
N LEU A 77 2.78 5.94 -1.16
CA LEU A 77 2.08 4.89 -0.39
C LEU A 77 0.76 5.34 0.24
N PRO A 78 0.66 6.53 0.87
CA PRO A 78 -0.58 6.98 1.48
C PRO A 78 -1.74 7.01 0.47
N ASN A 79 -1.50 7.62 -0.69
CA ASN A 79 -2.48 7.73 -1.76
C ASN A 79 -2.83 6.37 -2.41
N LEU A 80 -1.87 5.45 -2.46
CA LEU A 80 -2.10 4.08 -2.94
C LEU A 80 -3.02 3.29 -2.02
N VAL A 81 -2.85 3.43 -0.70
CA VAL A 81 -3.69 2.75 0.28
C VAL A 81 -5.09 3.35 0.29
N ASP A 82 -5.20 4.68 0.34
CA ASP A 82 -6.46 5.42 0.24
C ASP A 82 -7.29 5.00 -0.97
N GLY A 83 -6.69 5.02 -2.17
CA GLY A 83 -7.37 4.58 -3.39
C GLY A 83 -7.74 3.10 -3.43
N ALA A 84 -7.05 2.25 -2.65
CA ALA A 84 -7.35 0.82 -2.52
C ALA A 84 -8.40 0.52 -1.42
N THR A 85 -8.74 1.49 -0.57
CA THR A 85 -9.72 1.35 0.51
C THR A 85 -10.83 2.40 0.40
N PRO A 86 -11.64 2.38 -0.67
CA PRO A 86 -12.66 3.39 -0.92
C PRO A 86 -13.81 3.39 0.10
N ASN A 87 -14.03 2.30 0.85
CA ASN A 87 -15.01 2.26 1.95
C ASN A 87 -14.33 2.37 3.33
N GLY A 88 -13.02 2.59 3.33
CA GLY A 88 -12.18 2.75 4.48
C GLY A 88 -12.03 1.52 5.37
N ASN A 89 -11.92 0.35 4.73
CA ASN A 89 -11.59 -0.88 5.40
C ASN A 89 -10.24 -1.44 4.88
N PRO A 90 -9.24 -1.66 5.76
CA PRO A 90 -7.91 -2.12 5.35
C PRO A 90 -7.92 -3.55 4.78
N GLN A 91 -8.95 -4.34 5.08
CA GLN A 91 -9.15 -5.67 4.50
C GLN A 91 -9.59 -5.60 3.03
N GLU A 92 -10.13 -4.45 2.59
CA GLU A 92 -10.40 -4.22 1.17
C GLU A 92 -9.09 -4.26 0.40
N ALA A 93 -8.05 -3.56 0.86
CA ALA A 93 -6.73 -3.57 0.23
C ALA A 93 -6.01 -4.94 0.24
N ASP A 94 -6.42 -5.89 1.10
CA ASP A 94 -5.93 -7.27 1.07
C ASP A 94 -6.65 -8.13 0.00
N GLY A 95 -7.95 -7.88 -0.22
CA GLY A 95 -8.78 -8.55 -1.22
C GLY A 95 -8.88 -7.84 -2.58
N PHE A 96 -8.38 -6.60 -2.69
CA PHE A 96 -8.44 -5.75 -3.87
C PHE A 96 -7.49 -6.27 -4.96
N GLY A 97 -7.98 -7.27 -5.69
CA GLY A 97 -7.33 -7.78 -6.88
C GLY A 97 -7.57 -6.89 -8.09
N LEU A 98 -6.83 -7.15 -9.18
CA LEU A 98 -6.96 -6.44 -10.45
C LEU A 98 -8.40 -6.52 -11.04
N ASP A 99 -9.15 -7.58 -10.71
CA ASP A 99 -10.57 -7.77 -11.06
C ASP A 99 -11.51 -6.76 -10.38
N ASP A 100 -11.20 -6.37 -9.14
CA ASP A 100 -12.02 -5.42 -8.39
C ASP A 100 -11.80 -3.99 -8.90
N ILE A 101 -10.56 -3.66 -9.27
CA ILE A 101 -10.22 -2.41 -9.99
C ILE A 101 -11.00 -2.31 -11.30
N ALA A 102 -11.01 -3.38 -12.10
CA ALA A 102 -11.76 -3.41 -13.36
C ALA A 102 -13.27 -3.19 -13.12
N SER A 103 -13.79 -3.74 -12.03
CA SER A 103 -15.19 -3.60 -11.63
C SER A 103 -15.55 -2.19 -11.15
N LEU A 104 -14.66 -1.50 -10.44
CA LEU A 104 -14.86 -0.10 -10.04
C LEU A 104 -14.83 0.88 -11.22
N VAL A 105 -13.90 0.68 -12.15
CA VAL A 105 -13.83 1.50 -13.38
C VAL A 105 -15.11 1.34 -14.19
N LEU A 106 -15.64 0.11 -14.32
CA LEU A 106 -16.93 -0.12 -14.97
C LEU A 106 -18.09 0.53 -14.21
N LYS A 107 -18.14 0.43 -12.88
CA LYS A 107 -19.21 1.05 -12.06
C LYS A 107 -19.22 2.58 -12.09
N ASN A 108 -18.06 3.23 -12.23
CA ASN A 108 -17.96 4.69 -12.32
C ASN A 108 -18.26 5.24 -13.73
N PHE A 109 -18.19 4.39 -14.77
CA PHE A 109 -18.51 4.77 -16.15
C PHE A 109 -19.97 4.49 -16.55
N ILE A 110 -20.71 3.70 -15.76
CA ILE A 110 -22.13 3.34 -16.03
C ILE A 110 -23.08 4.10 -15.06
N LYS A 111 -22.60 5.17 -14.42
CA LYS A 111 -23.43 6.10 -13.64
C LYS A 111 -23.41 7.47 -14.27
#